data_AF-A0A6A4SJQ6-F1
#
_entry.id   AF-A0A6A4SJQ6-F1
#
_cell.length_a   1.000
_cell.length_b   1.000
_cell.length_c   1.000
_cell.angle_alpha   90.00
_cell.angle_beta   90.00
_cell.angle_gamma   90.00
#
_symmetry.space_group_name_H-M   'P 1'
#
loop_
_entity.id
_entity.type
_entity.pdbx_description
1 polymer ?
#
loop_
_entity_poly.entity_id
_entity_poly.type
_entity_poly.pdbx_seq_one_letter_code
_entity_poly.pdbx_strand_id
1 'polypeptide(L)' 'MNRTSESHRDRDTGLTVEKEQASSVVRQKRAAGELSLTQLESLREVCETNLACEEMMDTTGIIAAYNAFYGPIPQ' A
#
# COMPACT_ATOMS: atom_id res chain seq x y z
N MET A 1 47.74 6.02 -47.74
CA MET A 1 48.06 7.24 -46.97
C MET A 1 47.17 8.38 -47.45
N ASN A 2 46.84 9.31 -46.53
CA ASN A 2 46.08 10.57 -46.64
C ASN A 2 44.55 10.44 -46.41
N ARG A 3 43.99 10.73 -45.22
CA ARG A 3 44.06 11.89 -44.28
C ARG A 3 43.02 12.97 -44.65
N THR A 4 42.21 13.32 -43.63
CA THR A 4 41.50 14.60 -43.37
C THR A 4 40.37 14.97 -44.35
N SER A 5 39.22 15.51 -43.95
CA SER A 5 38.83 16.14 -42.69
C SER A 5 37.33 16.50 -42.74
N GLU A 6 36.67 16.43 -41.58
CA GLU A 6 35.80 17.46 -40.98
C GLU A 6 34.56 17.92 -41.78
N SER A 7 33.42 18.31 -41.22
CA SER A 7 32.91 18.50 -39.86
C SER A 7 31.55 19.19 -40.11
N HIS A 8 30.48 18.82 -39.40
CA HIS A 8 29.64 19.85 -38.79
C HIS A 8 28.46 19.31 -37.97
N ARG A 9 28.37 19.90 -36.77
CA ARG A 9 27.17 20.32 -36.02
C ARG A 9 26.32 19.17 -35.47
N ASP A 10 26.54 18.88 -34.19
CA ASP A 10 25.85 19.56 -33.09
C ASP A 10 24.35 19.31 -33.14
N ARG A 11 23.91 18.42 -32.26
CA ARG A 11 22.73 18.64 -31.44
C ARG A 11 22.97 17.94 -30.12
N ASP A 12 23.45 18.74 -29.19
CA ASP A 12 23.07 18.60 -27.80
C ASP A 12 21.54 18.47 -27.74
N THR A 13 21.07 17.29 -27.35
CA THR A 13 19.80 17.16 -26.67
C THR A 13 20.04 16.22 -25.52
N GLY A 14 20.52 16.80 -24.42
CA GLY A 14 20.35 16.23 -23.10
C GLY A 14 18.88 15.90 -22.89
N LEU A 15 18.53 14.62 -22.99
CA LEU A 15 17.32 14.10 -22.38
C LEU A 15 17.75 13.46 -21.07
N THR A 16 18.06 14.36 -20.14
CA THR A 16 18.04 14.12 -18.72
C THR A 16 16.67 13.56 -18.35
N VAL A 17 16.67 12.33 -17.86
CA VAL A 17 15.73 11.74 -16.91
C VAL A 17 14.51 12.62 -16.60
N GLU A 18 13.38 12.36 -17.24
CA GLU A 18 12.07 12.63 -16.64
C GLU A 18 11.60 11.36 -15.94
N LYS A 19 12.12 11.29 -14.72
CA LYS A 19 11.63 10.54 -13.59
C LYS A 19 10.14 10.90 -13.36
N GLU A 20 9.38 9.92 -12.90
CA GLU A 20 8.15 10.09 -12.09
C GLU A 20 6.85 10.39 -12.85
N GLN A 21 6.23 9.32 -13.37
CA GLN A 21 4.80 9.13 -13.10
C GLN A 21 4.32 7.68 -13.20
N ALA A 22 4.92 6.79 -12.40
CA ALA A 22 4.25 5.56 -12.01
C ALA A 22 3.35 5.84 -10.80
N SER A 23 2.37 6.73 -10.96
CA SER A 23 1.34 6.97 -9.96
C SER A 23 0.05 6.31 -10.43
N SER A 24 -0.12 5.04 -10.07
CA SER A 24 -1.46 4.55 -9.77
C SER A 24 -1.37 3.23 -9.01
N VAL A 25 -1.92 3.27 -7.80
CA VAL A 25 -2.38 2.14 -6.99
C VAL A 25 -1.36 1.10 -6.53
N VAL A 26 -0.32 1.56 -5.84
CA VAL A 26 0.08 0.83 -4.65
C VAL A 26 -0.84 1.28 -3.51
N ARG A 27 -2.10 0.87 -3.56
CA ARG A 27 -2.83 0.67 -2.31
C ARG A 27 -2.21 -0.58 -1.71
N GLN A 28 -1.01 -0.43 -1.15
CA GLN A 28 -0.53 -1.25 -0.05
C GLN A 28 -1.55 -1.03 1.08
N LYS A 29 -2.75 -1.61 0.90
CA LYS A 29 -3.39 -2.32 1.98
C LYS A 29 -2.32 -3.35 2.34
N ARG A 30 -1.39 -2.97 3.20
CA ARG A 30 -0.74 -3.96 4.06
C ARG A 30 -1.95 -4.59 4.72
N ALA A 31 -2.35 -5.74 4.18
CA ALA A 31 -3.20 -6.66 4.90
C ALA A 31 -2.58 -6.69 6.28
N ALA A 32 -3.38 -6.33 7.29
CA ALA A 32 -3.03 -6.43 8.71
C ALA A 32 -1.93 -7.46 8.87
N GLY A 33 -0.68 -7.00 8.95
CA GLY A 33 0.47 -7.90 8.91
C GLY A 33 0.27 -8.85 10.07
N GLU A 34 0.15 -10.14 9.78
CA GLU A 34 -0.33 -11.20 10.68
C GLU A 34 -0.37 -10.75 12.14
N LEU A 35 -1.54 -10.22 12.56
CA LEU A 35 -1.72 -9.73 13.92
C LEU A 35 -1.39 -10.88 14.88
N SER A 36 -0.70 -10.57 15.96
CA SER A 36 -0.42 -11.59 16.97
C SER A 36 -1.74 -12.11 17.56
N LEU A 37 -1.73 -13.33 18.10
CA LEU A 37 -2.93 -13.90 18.74
C LEU A 37 -3.48 -12.95 19.83
N THR A 38 -2.58 -12.34 20.61
CA THR A 38 -2.97 -11.36 21.65
C THR A 38 -3.62 -10.11 21.07
N GLN A 39 -3.18 -9.63 19.90
CA GLN A 39 -3.85 -8.50 19.23
C GLN A 39 -5.25 -8.91 18.77
N LEU A 40 -5.40 -10.11 18.18
CA LEU A 40 -6.71 -10.61 17.75
C LEU A 40 -7.67 -10.80 18.94
N GLU A 41 -7.17 -11.29 20.08
CA GLU A 41 -7.93 -11.40 21.32
C GLU A 41 -8.39 -10.03 21.81
N SER A 42 -7.51 -9.03 21.82
CA SER A 42 -7.87 -7.67 22.19
C SER A 42 -8.97 -7.08 21.28
N LEU A 43 -8.88 -7.31 19.96
CA LEU A 43 -9.94 -6.86 19.03
C LEU A 43 -11.26 -7.58 19.30
N ARG A 44 -11.21 -8.88 19.61
CA ARG A 44 -12.38 -9.70 19.94
C ARG A 44 -13.10 -9.17 21.18
N GLU A 45 -12.36 -8.89 22.25
CA GLU A 45 -12.93 -8.32 23.48
C GLU A 45 -13.67 -7.00 23.21
N VAL A 46 -13.13 -6.13 22.34
CA VAL A 46 -13.82 -4.88 21.96
C VAL A 46 -15.09 -5.19 21.17
N CYS A 47 -15.01 -6.09 20.18
CA CYS A 47 -16.13 -6.45 19.32
C CYS A 47 -17.28 -7.12 20.09
N GLU A 48 -16.99 -7.91 21.12
CA GLU A 48 -17.98 -8.54 22.02
C GLU A 48 -18.81 -7.52 22.81
N THR A 49 -18.34 -6.27 22.97
CA THR A 49 -19.15 -5.21 23.60
C THR A 49 -20.19 -4.59 22.64
N ASN A 50 -20.21 -5.01 21.38
CA ASN A 50 -21.09 -4.50 20.34
C ASN A 50 -21.73 -5.64 19.56
N LEU A 51 -23.01 -5.90 19.81
CA LEU A 51 -23.76 -7.00 19.20
C LEU A 51 -23.65 -7.04 17.67
N ALA A 52 -23.69 -5.89 17.00
CA ALA A 52 -23.59 -5.84 15.54
C ALA A 52 -22.17 -6.18 15.03
N CYS A 53 -21.14 -5.87 15.82
CA CYS A 53 -19.78 -6.30 15.54
C CYS A 53 -19.63 -7.81 15.77
N GLU A 54 -20.13 -8.32 16.89
CA GLU A 54 -20.11 -9.75 17.24
C GLU A 54 -20.77 -10.60 16.14
N GLU A 55 -21.99 -10.26 15.71
CA GLU A 55 -22.69 -10.97 14.63
C GLU A 55 -21.93 -10.89 13.29
N MET A 56 -21.27 -9.77 13.01
CA MET A 56 -20.47 -9.59 11.80
C MET A 56 -19.13 -10.34 11.86
N MET A 57 -18.56 -10.53 13.05
CA MET A 57 -17.32 -11.28 13.27
C MET A 57 -17.47 -12.73 12.85
N ASP A 58 -18.60 -13.38 13.14
CA ASP A 58 -18.85 -14.78 12.76
C ASP A 58 -18.93 -15.01 11.24
N THR A 59 -19.28 -13.97 10.48
CA THR A 59 -19.48 -14.05 9.02
C THR A 59 -18.29 -13.53 8.22
N THR A 60 -17.64 -12.46 8.69
CA THR A 60 -16.58 -11.75 7.97
C THR A 60 -15.21 -11.85 8.62
N GLY A 61 -15.14 -12.36 9.86
CA GLY A 61 -13.93 -12.43 10.67
C GLY A 61 -13.67 -11.16 11.49
N ILE A 62 -12.88 -11.32 12.56
CA ILE A 62 -12.66 -10.26 13.55
C ILE A 62 -12.07 -8.96 12.97
N ILE A 63 -11.12 -9.06 12.04
CA ILE A 63 -10.46 -7.89 11.46
C ILE A 63 -11.45 -7.06 10.61
N ALA A 64 -12.30 -7.72 9.83
CA ALA A 64 -13.28 -7.05 8.98
C ALA A 64 -14.39 -6.39 9.81
N ALA A 65 -14.93 -7.14 10.78
CA ALA A 65 -15.94 -6.64 11.71
C ALA A 65 -15.41 -5.44 12.50
N TYR A 66 -14.26 -5.57 13.17
CA TYR A 66 -13.67 -4.48 13.93
C TYR A 66 -13.49 -3.21 13.08
N ASN A 67 -12.92 -3.34 11.87
CA ASN A 67 -12.71 -2.19 10.99
C ASN A 67 -14.01 -1.50 10.54
N ALA A 68 -15.12 -2.26 10.41
CA ALA A 68 -16.41 -1.71 10.03
C ALA A 68 -17.02 -0.82 11.12
N PHE A 69 -16.78 -1.14 12.40
CA PHE A 69 -17.38 -0.45 13.55
C PHE A 69 -16.44 0.56 14.23
N TYR A 70 -15.14 0.27 14.29
CA TYR A 70 -14.15 1.04 15.04
C TYR A 70 -13.09 1.71 14.15
N GLY A 71 -13.09 1.40 12.85
CA GLY A 71 -12.13 1.95 11.89
C GLY A 71 -10.80 1.18 11.84
N PRO A 72 -9.82 1.67 11.07
CA PRO A 72 -8.58 0.95 10.79
C PRO A 72 -7.78 0.65 12.06
N ILE A 73 -7.38 -0.61 12.23
CA ILE A 73 -6.50 -1.06 13.32
C ILE A 73 -5.16 -0.29 13.24
N PRO A 74 -4.72 0.40 14.31
CA PRO A 74 -3.43 1.08 14.31
C PRO A 74 -2.29 0.06 14.15
N GLN A 75 -1.36 0.35 13.24
CA GLN A 75 -0.16 -0.45 12.97
C GLN A 75 0.90 -0.25 14.03
#